data_AF-A0A142E6I5-F1
#
_entry.id   AF-A0A142E6I5-F1
#
_cell.length_a   1.000
_cell.length_b   1.000
_cell.length_c   1.000
_cell.angle_alpha   90.00
_cell.angle_beta   90.00
_cell.angle_gamma   90.00
#
_symmetry.space_group_name_H-M   'P 1'
#
loop_
_entity.id
_entity.type
_entity.pdbx_description
1 polymer ?
#
loop_
_entity_poly.entity_id
_entity_poly.type
_entity_poly.pdbx_seq_one_letter_code
_entity_poly.pdbx_strand_id
1 'polypeptide(L)' 'MAKELRYNVTFYDQQGNCHQVELSTVYQIRRDPQCDLCLFDTLQYVGSEEMLERMIRQKTGLEQEISIINARLI' A
#
# COMPACT_ATOMS: atom_id res chain seq x y z
N MET A 1 -21.93 4.14 3.61
CA MET A 1 -21.11 3.86 2.40
C MET A 1 -19.70 4.32 2.71
N ALA A 2 -18.72 3.40 2.74
CA ALA A 2 -17.32 3.78 2.93
C ALA A 2 -16.84 4.53 1.67
N LYS A 3 -16.20 5.69 1.85
CA LYS A 3 -15.66 6.47 0.73
C LYS A 3 -14.40 5.76 0.23
N GLU A 4 -14.38 5.39 -1.04
CA GLU A 4 -13.18 4.84 -1.66
C GLU A 4 -12.10 5.92 -1.71
N LEU A 5 -10.93 5.59 -1.18
CA LEU A 5 -9.72 6.41 -1.20
C LEU A 5 -8.80 5.89 -2.30
N ARG A 6 -8.17 6.82 -3.01
CA ARG A 6 -7.20 6.49 -4.07
C ARG A 6 -5.83 6.96 -3.63
N TYR A 7 -4.86 6.08 -3.80
CA TYR A 7 -3.48 6.33 -3.44
C TYR A 7 -2.59 6.09 -4.65
N ASN A 8 -1.62 6.97 -4.88
CA ASN A 8 -0.46 6.65 -5.70
C ASN A 8 0.62 6.03 -4.80
N VAL A 9 0.85 4.73 -4.97
CA VAL A 9 1.82 3.95 -4.19
C VAL A 9 3.10 3.78 -4.98
N THR A 10 4.22 4.14 -4.37
CA THR A 10 5.58 3.97 -4.93
C THR A 10 6.27 2.82 -4.23
N PHE A 11 6.78 1.86 -5.01
CA PHE A 11 7.48 0.68 -4.52
C PHE A 11 8.65 0.30 -5.42
N TYR A 12 9.57 -0.51 -4.90
CA TYR A 12 10.67 -1.09 -5.67
C TYR A 12 10.46 -2.59 -5.84
N ASP A 13 10.81 -3.12 -7.02
CA ASP A 13 10.91 -4.56 -7.23
C ASP A 13 12.26 -5.12 -6.75
N GLN A 14 12.41 -6.45 -6.73
CA GLN A 14 13.67 -7.10 -6.35
C GLN A 14 14.86 -6.76 -7.26
N GLN A 15 14.61 -6.26 -8.48
CA GLN A 15 15.65 -5.83 -9.41
C GLN A 15 16.07 -4.37 -9.16
N GLY A 16 15.44 -3.68 -8.20
CA GLY A 16 15.71 -2.29 -7.86
C GLY A 16 15.03 -1.28 -8.78
N ASN A 17 14.06 -1.70 -9.62
CA ASN A 17 13.31 -0.75 -10.43
C ASN A 17 12.23 -0.07 -9.60
N CYS A 18 12.11 1.26 -9.76
CA CYS A 18 11.06 2.05 -9.13
C CYS A 18 9.77 1.96 -9.94
N HIS A 19 8.68 1.62 -9.27
CA HIS A 19 7.35 1.51 -9.85
C HIS A 19 6.35 2.38 -9.09
N GLN A 20 5.30 2.78 -9.81
CA GLN A 20 4.16 3.49 -9.23
C GLN A 20 2.86 2.82 -9.67
N VAL A 21 1.94 2.68 -8.73
CA VAL A 21 0.61 2.11 -9.00
C VAL A 21 -0.45 2.93 -8.28
N GLU A 22 -1.56 3.18 -8.97
CA GLU A 22 -2.76 3.68 -8.31
C GLU A 22 -3.40 2.53 -7.54
N LEU A 23 -3.66 2.67 -6.25
CA LEU A 23 -4.36 1.70 -5.40
C LEU A 23 -5.64 2.32 -4.87
N SER A 24 -6.76 1.63 -5.07
CA SER A 24 -8.07 2.05 -4.56
C SER A 24 -8.43 1.17 -3.38
N THR A 25 -8.80 1.78 -2.25
CA THR A 25 -9.13 1.06 -1.02
C THR A 25 -10.08 1.88 -0.16
N VAL A 26 -10.88 1.21 0.67
CA VAL A 26 -11.71 1.88 1.69
C VAL A 26 -10.92 2.21 2.96
N TYR A 27 -9.69 1.67 3.08
CA TYR A 27 -8.81 1.84 4.23
C TYR A 27 -7.85 3.02 4.03
N GLN A 28 -7.49 3.69 5.12
CA GLN A 28 -6.44 4.69 5.12
C GLN A 28 -5.08 4.01 5.17
N ILE A 29 -4.14 4.44 4.31
CA ILE A 29 -2.75 4.01 4.37
C ILE A 29 -1.95 5.04 5.18
N ARG A 30 -1.34 4.62 6.29
CA ARG A 30 -0.54 5.48 7.17
C ARG A 30 0.63 4.71 7.76
N ARG A 31 1.66 5.43 8.18
CA ARG A 31 2.78 4.83 8.92
C ARG A 31 2.38 4.57 10.36
N ASP A 32 2.71 3.38 10.85
CA ASP A 32 2.63 3.06 12.28
C ASP A 32 3.85 3.67 13.03
N PRO A 33 3.90 3.60 14.38
CA PRO A 33 5.04 4.06 15.17
C PRO A 33 6.41 3.44 14.79
N GLN A 34 6.43 2.24 14.20
CA GLN A 34 7.63 1.55 13.69
C GLN A 34 8.04 2.02 12.28
N CYS A 35 7.30 2.97 11.71
CA CYS A 35 7.46 3.52 10.36
C CYS A 35 7.04 2.60 9.20
N ASP A 36 6.33 1.49 9.46
CA ASP A 36 5.80 0.59 8.44
C ASP A 36 4.48 1.13 7.85
N LEU A 37 4.27 0.94 6.55
CA LEU A 37 3.06 1.40 5.86
C LEU A 37 1.90 0.43 6.06
N CYS A 38 1.00 0.77 6.98
CA CYS A 38 -0.11 -0.09 7.38
C CYS A 38 -1.48 0.45 6.93
N LEU A 39 -2.47 -0.45 6.94
CA LEU A 39 -3.87 -0.18 6.63
C LEU A 39 -4.66 0.09 7.91
N PHE A 40 -5.47 1.15 7.88
CA PHE A 40 -6.34 1.55 8.99
C PHE A 40 -7.77 1.79 8.52
N ASP A 41 -8.74 1.21 9.23
CA ASP A 41 -10.13 1.66 9.14
C ASP A 41 -10.34 2.75 10.20
N THR A 42 -10.45 4.00 9.76
CA THR A 42 -10.50 5.19 10.64
C THR A 42 -9.36 5.26 11.67
N LEU A 43 -9.52 4.67 12.85
CA LEU A 43 -8.49 4.59 13.90
C LEU A 43 -8.08 3.16 14.23
N GLN A 44 -8.75 2.16 13.66
CA GLN A 44 -8.47 0.75 13.89
C GLN A 44 -7.42 0.26 12.90
N TYR A 45 -6.38 -0.39 13.42
CA TYR A 45 -5.43 -1.14 12.60
C TYR A 45 -6.14 -2.34 11.97
N VAL A 46 -6.08 -2.48 10.65
CA VAL A 46 -6.76 -3.55 9.90
C VAL A 46 -5.83 -4.40 9.04
N GLY A 47 -4.62 -3.92 8.74
CA GLY A 47 -3.68 -4.69 7.94
C GLY A 47 -2.26 -4.16 8.05
N SER A 48 -1.29 -5.07 8.00
CA SER A 48 0.13 -4.78 7.98
C SER A 48 0.61 -4.29 6.62
N GLU A 49 1.87 -3.89 6.55
CA GLU A 49 2.56 -3.63 5.29
C GLU A 49 2.53 -4.85 4.36
N GLU A 50 2.64 -6.08 4.88
CA GLU A 50 2.49 -7.31 4.07
C GLU A 50 1.11 -7.41 3.40
N MET A 51 0.05 -6.94 4.06
CA MET A 51 -1.27 -6.93 3.46
C MET A 51 -1.34 -5.90 2.32
N LEU A 52 -0.74 -4.73 2.52
CA LEU A 52 -0.62 -3.70 1.48
C LEU A 52 0.20 -4.23 0.28
N GLU A 53 1.29 -4.96 0.54
CA GLU A 53 2.11 -5.62 -0.49
C GLU A 53 1.27 -6.56 -1.35
N ARG A 54 0.50 -7.44 -0.72
CA ARG A 54 -0.39 -8.37 -1.42
C ARG A 54 -1.42 -7.64 -2.27
N MET A 55 -1.99 -6.54 -1.79
CA MET A 55 -2.93 -5.73 -2.57
C MET A 55 -2.27 -5.14 -3.83
N ILE A 56 -1.05 -4.64 -3.71
CA ILE A 56 -0.29 -4.10 -4.85
C ILE A 56 0.03 -5.21 -5.84
N ARG A 57 0.54 -6.35 -5.37
CA ARG A 57 0.89 -7.50 -6.21
C ARG A 57 -0.31 -8.06 -6.96
N GLN A 58 -1.47 -8.15 -6.31
CA GLN A 58 -2.72 -8.53 -6.98
C GLN A 58 -3.13 -7.56 -8.08
N LYS A 59 -2.83 -6.27 -7.91
CA LYS A 59 -3.15 -5.24 -8.91
C LYS A 59 -2.15 -5.18 -10.07
N THR A 60 -0.87 -5.39 -9.80
CA THR A 60 0.21 -5.27 -10.79
C THR A 60 0.56 -6.59 -11.47
N GLY A 61 0.15 -7.73 -10.89
CA GLY A 61 0.51 -9.07 -11.36
C GLY A 61 1.95 -9.47 -10.99
N LEU A 62 2.61 -8.74 -10.08
CA LEU A 62 3.97 -9.05 -9.66
C LEU A 62 4.00 -10.26 -8.72
N GLU A 63 4.74 -11.30 -9.13
CA GLU A 63 4.92 -12.51 -8.33
C GLU A 63 6.00 -12.37 -7.26
N GLN A 64 6.91 -11.40 -7.40
CA GLN A 64 8.02 -11.17 -6.48
C GLN A 64 7.63 -10.28 -5.31
N GLU A 65 8.38 -10.35 -4.22
CA GLU A 65 8.30 -9.41 -3.09
C GLU A 65 8.66 -7.99 -3.57
N ILE A 66 8.04 -6.99 -2.95
CA ILE A 66 8.26 -5.58 -3.30
C ILE A 66 8.48 -4.76 -2.02
N SER A 67 9.28 -3.72 -2.12
CA SER A 67 9.52 -2.80 -1.01
C SER A 67 8.70 -1.53 -1.20
N ILE A 68 7.70 -1.32 -0.35
CA ILE A 68 6.80 -0.17 -0.44
C ILE A 68 7.45 1.01 0.28
N ILE A 69 7.58 2.15 -0.42
CA ILE A 69 8.29 3.31 0.12
C ILE A 69 7.31 4.39 0.58
N ASN A 70 6.28 4.62 -0.21
CA ASN A 70 5.34 5.70 0.00
C ASN A 70 3.97 5.41 -0.59
N ALA A 71 2.92 5.92 0.04
CA ALA A 71 1.56 5.92 -0.46
C ALA A 71 0.95 7.30 -0.28
N ARG A 72 0.72 8.02 -1.39
CA ARG A 72 0.16 9.38 -1.38
C ARG A 72 -1.30 9.37 -1.78
N LEU A 73 -2.18 9.92 -0.95
CA LEU A 73 -3.59 10.10 -1.29
C LEU A 73 -3.77 11.09 -2.47
N ILE A 74 -4.63 10.75 -3.42
CA ILE A 74 -4.96 11.56 -4.62
C ILE A 74 -6.46 11.89 -4.70
#